data_AF-A0A699TTR9-F1
#
_entry.id   AF-A0A699TTR9-F1
#
_cell.length_a   1.000
_cell.length_b   1.000
_cell.length_c   1.000
_cell.angle_alpha   90.00
_cell.angle_beta   90.00
_cell.angle_gamma   90.00
#
_symmetry.space_group_name_H-M   'P 1'
#
loop_
_entity.id
_entity.type
_entity.pdbx_description
1 polymer ?
#
loop_
_entity_poly.entity_id
_entity_poly.type
_entity_poly.pdbx_seq_one_letter_code
_entity_poly.pdbx_strand_id
1 'polypeptide(L)'
;MSKVKCYNCKKEGHFKKDCKKVKVKDYEYYKIKMLVAKKDKDEQVLLAEDHAWMESSSDSDQEICSNMVFMTQIEKVLSDSDASSSFADDKISE
;
A
#
# COMPACT_ATOMS: atom_id res chain seq x y z
N MET A 1 -25.80 -6.84 -6.41
CA MET A 1 -24.60 -6.12 -6.91
C MET A 1 -23.90 -5.52 -5.69
N SER A 2 -22.64 -5.90 -5.44
CA SER A 2 -21.85 -5.26 -4.38
C SER A 2 -21.71 -3.79 -4.72
N LYS A 3 -22.08 -2.89 -3.80
CA LYS A 3 -21.93 -1.46 -4.03
C LYS A 3 -20.45 -1.13 -3.92
N VAL A 4 -19.84 -0.78 -5.04
CA VAL A 4 -18.44 -0.31 -5.08
C VAL A 4 -18.33 1.03 -4.36
N LYS A 5 -17.26 1.21 -3.56
CA LYS A 5 -17.01 2.44 -2.80
C LYS A 5 -15.98 3.29 -3.52
N CYS A 6 -16.35 4.51 -3.91
CA CYS A 6 -15.47 5.43 -4.63
C CYS A 6 -14.32 5.92 -3.73
N TYR A 7 -13.07 5.73 -4.16
CA TYR A 7 -11.90 6.19 -3.41
C TYR A 7 -11.75 7.71 -3.30
N ASN A 8 -12.30 8.48 -4.25
CA ASN A 8 -12.21 9.95 -4.25
C ASN A 8 -13.22 10.59 -3.27
N CYS A 9 -14.51 10.25 -3.38
CA CYS A 9 -15.56 10.92 -2.60
C CYS A 9 -16.12 10.09 -1.43
N LYS A 10 -15.62 8.87 -1.25
CA LYS A 10 -16.03 7.89 -0.23
C LYS A 10 -17.52 7.49 -0.26
N LYS A 11 -18.25 7.86 -1.31
CA LYS A 11 -19.64 7.43 -1.54
C LYS A 11 -19.70 6.11 -2.30
N GLU A 12 -20.72 5.31 -2.02
CA GLU A 12 -21.00 4.06 -2.70
C GLU A 12 -21.69 4.29 -4.07
N GLY A 13 -21.61 3.28 -4.95
CA GLY A 13 -22.39 3.18 -6.18
C GLY A 13 -21.68 3.59 -7.47
N HIS A 14 -20.43 4.03 -7.41
CA HIS A 14 -19.63 4.34 -8.60
C HIS A 14 -18.14 4.12 -8.36
N PHE A 15 -17.41 3.92 -9.44
CA PHE A 15 -15.95 3.85 -9.43
C PHE A 15 -15.33 5.25 -9.39
N LYS A 16 -14.08 5.35 -8.93
CA LYS A 16 -13.34 6.62 -8.86
C LYS A 16 -13.28 7.34 -10.21
N LYS A 17 -13.07 6.61 -11.30
CA LYS A 17 -12.98 7.17 -12.67
C LYS A 17 -14.25 7.92 -13.10
N ASP A 18 -15.39 7.53 -12.54
CA ASP A 18 -16.71 8.09 -12.85
C ASP A 18 -17.11 9.20 -11.85
N CYS A 19 -16.23 9.52 -10.88
CA CYS A 19 -16.53 10.50 -9.85
C CYS A 19 -16.43 11.94 -10.39
N LYS A 20 -17.54 12.68 -10.37
CA LYS A 20 -17.60 14.09 -10.81
C LYS A 20 -16.88 15.08 -9.88
N LYS A 21 -16.51 14.67 -8.66
CA LYS A 21 -15.78 15.55 -7.73
C LYS A 21 -14.33 15.69 -8.18
N VAL A 22 -13.76 16.88 -7.98
CA VAL A 22 -12.32 17.15 -8.17
C VAL A 22 -11.50 16.11 -7.40
N LYS A 23 -10.42 15.64 -8.02
CA LYS A 23 -9.48 14.68 -7.43
C LYS A 23 -8.67 15.40 -6.35
N VAL A 24 -8.97 15.16 -5.08
CA VAL A 24 -8.14 15.63 -3.96
C VAL A 24 -7.12 14.52 -3.67
N LYS A 25 -5.83 14.78 -3.88
CA LYS A 25 -4.73 13.86 -3.56
C LYS A 25 -4.14 14.25 -2.20
N ASP A 26 -4.91 13.99 -1.14
CA ASP A 26 -4.47 14.22 0.23
C ASP A 26 -3.62 13.05 0.76
N TYR A 27 -3.15 13.16 2.00
CA TYR A 27 -2.37 12.11 2.65
C TYR A 27 -3.13 10.77 2.70
N GLU A 28 -4.42 10.78 2.98
CA GLU A 28 -5.25 9.57 3.06
C GLU A 28 -5.41 8.89 1.70
N TYR A 29 -5.50 9.65 0.61
CA TYR A 29 -5.47 9.10 -0.75
C TYR A 29 -4.20 8.28 -0.99
N TYR A 30 -3.02 8.83 -0.68
CA TYR A 30 -1.76 8.13 -0.88
C TYR A 30 -1.58 6.96 0.09
N LYS A 31 -2.05 7.08 1.33
CA LYS A 31 -2.02 6.01 2.32
C LYS A 31 -2.83 4.79 1.86
N ILE A 32 -4.05 4.99 1.37
CA ILE A 32 -4.86 3.88 0.83
C ILE A 32 -4.21 3.32 -0.43
N LYS A 33 -3.63 4.18 -1.29
CA LYS A 33 -3.01 3.73 -2.54
C LYS A 33 -1.78 2.87 -2.29
N MET A 34 -0.94 3.25 -1.32
CA MET A 34 0.18 2.44 -0.86
C MET A 34 -0.29 1.07 -0.35
N LEU A 35 -1.36 1.02 0.45
CA LEU A 35 -1.89 -0.25 0.97
C LEU A 35 -2.35 -1.18 -0.15
N VAL A 36 -2.97 -0.64 -1.20
CA VAL A 36 -3.36 -1.41 -2.39
C VAL A 36 -2.12 -1.88 -3.16
N ALA A 37 -1.14 -1.00 -3.39
CA ALA A 37 0.11 -1.36 -4.07
C ALA A 37 0.93 -2.42 -3.32
N LYS A 38 0.88 -2.42 -1.99
CA LYS A 38 1.52 -3.44 -1.16
C LYS A 38 0.84 -4.80 -1.33
N LYS A 39 -0.50 -4.83 -1.30
CA LYS A 39 -1.27 -6.08 -1.54
C LYS A 39 -1.00 -6.66 -2.91
N ASP A 40 -0.86 -5.81 -3.93
CA ASP A 40 -0.48 -6.20 -5.29
C ASP A 40 0.91 -6.88 -5.32
N LYS A 41 1.90 -6.25 -4.67
CA LYS A 41 3.26 -6.80 -4.53
C LYS A 41 3.34 -8.09 -3.71
N ASP A 42 2.49 -8.22 -2.69
CA ASP A 42 2.37 -9.44 -1.89
C ASP A 42 1.53 -10.52 -2.62
N GLU A 43 1.20 -10.31 -3.91
CA GLU A 43 0.38 -11.17 -4.76
C GLU A 43 -0.99 -11.54 -4.15
N GLN A 44 -1.53 -10.66 -3.29
CA GLN A 44 -2.85 -10.85 -2.69
C GLN A 44 -3.95 -10.45 -3.68
N VAL A 45 -5.10 -11.13 -3.57
CA VAL A 45 -6.28 -10.84 -4.40
C VAL A 45 -6.73 -9.39 -4.19
N LEU A 46 -6.72 -8.61 -5.27
CA LEU A 46 -7.27 -7.26 -5.34
C LEU A 46 -8.74 -7.26 -5.80
N LEU A 47 -9.49 -6.26 -5.35
CA LEU A 47 -10.83 -6.01 -5.86
C LEU A 47 -10.77 -5.33 -7.24
N ALA A 48 -11.84 -5.46 -8.03
CA ALA A 48 -11.93 -4.85 -9.35
C ALA A 48 -11.72 -3.31 -9.32
N GLU A 49 -12.18 -2.64 -8.26
CA GLU A 49 -11.96 -1.20 -8.09
C GLU A 49 -10.52 -0.86 -7.66
N ASP A 50 -9.83 -1.76 -6.97
CA ASP A 50 -8.43 -1.56 -6.59
C ASP A 50 -7.54 -1.61 -7.83
N HIS A 51 -7.77 -2.61 -8.69
CA HIS A 51 -7.05 -2.75 -9.96
C HIS A 51 -7.31 -1.56 -10.89
N ALA A 52 -8.58 -1.22 -11.12
CA ALA A 52 -8.95 -0.08 -11.95
C ALA A 52 -8.39 1.25 -11.41
N TRP A 53 -8.27 1.37 -10.09
CA TRP A 53 -7.67 2.55 -9.47
C TRP A 53 -6.15 2.60 -9.66
N MET A 54 -5.45 1.46 -9.54
CA MET A 54 -4.01 1.36 -9.77
C MET A 54 -3.64 1.69 -11.22
N GLU A 55 -4.39 1.17 -12.20
CA GLU A 55 -4.20 1.50 -13.63
C GLU A 55 -4.44 2.98 -13.95
N SER A 56 -5.30 3.66 -13.18
CA SER A 56 -5.59 5.09 -13.37
C SER A 56 -4.52 6.03 -12.77
N SER A 57 -3.41 5.50 -12.28
CA SER A 57 -2.33 6.25 -11.64
C SER A 57 -1.49 7.03 -12.65
N SER A 58 -1.02 8.20 -12.27
CA SER A 58 0.06 8.88 -12.99
C SER A 58 1.42 8.34 -12.53
N ASP A 59 2.46 8.55 -13.34
CA ASP A 59 3.84 8.13 -13.03
C ASP A 59 4.30 8.66 -11.66
N SER A 60 3.98 9.92 -11.35
CA SER A 60 4.25 10.52 -10.04
C SER A 60 3.59 9.78 -8.88
N ASP A 61 2.35 9.30 -9.08
CA ASP A 61 1.64 8.53 -8.05
C ASP A 61 2.30 7.18 -7.84
N GLN A 62 2.78 6.56 -8.92
CA GLN A 62 3.43 5.25 -8.88
C GLN A 62 4.79 5.32 -8.18
N GLU A 63 5.56 6.38 -8.42
CA GLU A 63 6.82 6.64 -7.74
C GLU A 63 6.61 6.88 -6.24
N ILE A 64 5.65 7.74 -5.86
CA ILE A 64 5.29 7.98 -4.45
C ILE A 64 4.89 6.67 -3.77
N CYS A 65 4.02 5.87 -4.40
CA CYS A 65 3.60 4.59 -3.82
C CYS A 65 4.77 3.60 -3.70
N SER A 66 5.66 3.56 -4.69
CA SER A 66 6.83 2.68 -4.65
C SER A 66 7.78 3.04 -3.51
N ASN A 67 8.09 4.33 -3.34
CA ASN A 67 8.92 4.83 -2.26
C ASN A 67 8.28 4.57 -0.89
N MET A 68 6.97 4.77 -0.77
CA MET A 68 6.24 4.55 0.49
C MET A 68 6.21 3.06 0.86
N VAL A 69 5.98 2.15 -0.09
CA VAL A 69 6.07 0.70 0.16
C VAL A 69 7.49 0.32 0.58
N PHE A 70 8.51 0.84 -0.09
CA PHE A 70 9.91 0.56 0.25
C PHE A 70 10.25 0.99 1.68
N MET A 71 9.82 2.18 2.11
CA MET A 71 9.98 2.65 3.50
C MET A 71 9.32 1.70 4.51
N THR A 72 8.08 1.23 4.23
CA THR A 72 7.42 0.26 5.12
C THR A 72 8.12 -1.09 5.18
N GLN A 73 8.82 -1.48 4.11
CA GLN A 73 9.59 -2.72 4.08
C GLN A 73 10.89 -2.57 4.88
N ILE A 74 11.54 -1.42 4.82
CA ILE A 74 12.69 -1.09 5.68
C ILE A 74 12.28 -1.09 7.16
N GLU A 75 11.21 -0.39 7.53
CA GLU A 75 10.71 -0.35 8.92
C GLU A 75 10.42 -1.76 9.44
N LYS A 76 9.85 -2.63 8.61
CA LYS A 76 9.62 -4.03 8.96
C LYS A 76 10.94 -4.76 9.24
N VAL A 77 11.92 -4.66 8.34
CA VAL A 77 13.24 -5.32 8.51
C VAL A 77 13.93 -4.84 9.77
N LEU A 78 13.84 -3.54 10.09
CA LEU A 78 14.39 -2.97 11.33
C LEU A 78 13.67 -3.54 12.57
N SER A 79 12.34 -3.65 12.53
CA SER A 79 11.54 -4.20 13.63
C SER A 79 11.81 -5.68 13.88
N ASP A 80 12.02 -6.46 12.81
CA ASP A 80 12.33 -7.89 12.90
C ASP A 80 13.77 -8.12 13.43
N SER A 81 14.70 -7.19 13.20
CA SER A 81 16.10 -7.29 13.63
C SER A 81 16.29 -7.14 15.15
N ASP A 82 15.47 -6.34 15.83
CA ASP A 82 15.51 -6.21 17.30
C ASP A 82 15.06 -7.50 18.01
N ALA A 83 14.32 -8.39 17.33
CA ALA A 83 13.89 -9.67 17.88
C ALA A 83 14.93 -10.80 17.74
N SER A 84 15.91 -10.64 16.84
CA SER A 84 16.88 -11.71 16.51
C SER A 84 18.23 -11.60 17.23
N SER A 85 18.42 -10.62 18.12
CA SER A 85 19.66 -10.44 18.91
C SER A 85 19.76 -11.38 20.12
N SER A 86 19.56 -12.69 19.91
CA SER A 86 20.06 -13.73 20.82
C SER A 86 20.93 -14.71 20.04
N PHE A 87 22.05 -14.19 19.51
CA PHE A 87 23.15 -15.05 19.12
C PHE A 87 23.75 -15.58 20.43
N ALA A 88 23.48 -16.83 20.76
CA ALA A 88 24.12 -17.50 21.88
C ALA A 88 25.63 -17.47 21.62
N ASP A 89 26.37 -16.78 22.49
CA ASP A 89 27.83 -16.86 22.57
C ASP A 89 28.21 -18.30 22.94
N ASP A 90 28.38 -19.16 21.95
CA ASP A 90 29.04 -20.45 22.13
C ASP A 90 30.51 -20.18 22.43
N LYS A 91 30.83 -20.17 23.73
CA LYS A 91 32.19 -20.16 24.26
C LYS A 91 32.98 -21.30 23.63
N ILE A 92 33.92 -20.94 22.76
CA ILE A 92 35.08 -21.78 22.45
C ILE A 92 35.94 -21.79 23.74
N SER A 93 35.82 -22.85 24.52
CA SER A 93 36.78 -23.18 25.56
C SER A 93 37.83 -24.13 24.97
N GLU A 94 39.07 -23.66 24.93
CA GLU A 94 40.29 -24.43 24.68
C GLU A 94 40.62 -25.34 25.87
#